data_AF-A0A6I7PC63-F1
#
_entry.id   AF-A0A6I7PC63-F1
#
_cell.length_a   1.000
_cell.length_b   1.000
_cell.length_c   1.000
_cell.angle_alpha   90.00
_cell.angle_beta   90.00
_cell.angle_gamma   90.00
#
_symmetry.space_group_name_H-M   'P 1'
#
loop_
_entity.id
_entity.type
_entity.pdbx_description
1 polymer ?
#
loop_
_entity_poly.entity_id
_entity_poly.type
_entity_poly.pdbx_seq_one_letter_code
_entity_poly.pdbx_strand_id
1 'polypeptide(L)'
;MSPPAGEGHQRRVALLRKLKDTLQAQRDRLARYLTLLERQEATIRGGDVDGIVRLAELETGLLREIGAIQKVLGPLEQLYAEFYPDGEFQIPPLRKAVSELHNSVVRRNRGNRDLLRARLDRVRGELETARSHSGPRSLYADSEPSIIDIST
;
A
#
# COMPACT_ATOMS: atom_id res chain seq x y z
N MET A 1 -47.93 -16.11 -14.14
CA MET A 1 -48.10 -15.02 -13.16
C MET A 1 -46.93 -14.06 -13.34
N SER A 2 -47.15 -12.93 -14.01
CA SER A 2 -46.15 -11.86 -14.07
C SER A 2 -46.14 -11.11 -12.72
N PRO A 3 -44.98 -10.82 -12.13
CA PRO A 3 -44.92 -10.05 -10.90
C PRO A 3 -45.49 -8.65 -11.12
N PRO A 4 -46.19 -8.06 -10.13
CA PRO A 4 -46.79 -6.74 -10.26
C PRO A 4 -45.72 -5.70 -10.56
N ALA A 5 -46.02 -4.76 -11.46
CA ALA A 5 -45.07 -3.75 -11.98
C ALA A 5 -44.34 -2.95 -10.88
N GLY A 6 -44.89 -2.86 -9.66
CA GLY A 6 -44.26 -2.24 -8.50
C GLY A 6 -43.06 -3.01 -7.91
N GLU A 7 -43.05 -4.35 -7.98
CA GLU A 7 -41.94 -5.16 -7.42
C GLU A 7 -40.64 -4.97 -8.19
N GLY A 8 -40.73 -4.86 -9.51
CA GLY A 8 -39.55 -4.64 -10.37
C GLY A 8 -38.92 -3.28 -10.13
N HIS A 9 -39.70 -2.24 -9.80
CA HIS A 9 -39.18 -0.91 -9.50
C HIS A 9 -38.51 -0.85 -8.12
N GLN A 10 -39.12 -1.45 -7.09
CA GLN A 10 -38.55 -1.49 -5.75
C GLN A 10 -37.23 -2.27 -5.69
N ARG A 11 -37.14 -3.42 -6.38
CA ARG A 11 -35.89 -4.20 -6.49
C ARG A 11 -34.76 -3.41 -7.14
N ARG A 12 -35.10 -2.66 -8.19
CA ARG A 12 -34.17 -1.77 -8.91
C ARG A 12 -33.64 -0.63 -8.03
N VAL A 13 -34.52 0.05 -7.30
CA VAL A 13 -34.13 1.11 -6.34
C VAL A 13 -33.25 0.55 -5.21
N ALA A 14 -33.57 -0.65 -4.70
CA ALA A 14 -32.78 -1.31 -3.66
C ALA A 14 -31.37 -1.68 -4.15
N LEU A 15 -31.26 -2.20 -5.38
CA LEU A 15 -29.97 -2.51 -6.02
C LEU A 15 -29.11 -1.25 -6.18
N LEU A 16 -29.69 -0.18 -6.72
CA LEU A 16 -29.03 1.13 -6.88
C LEU A 16 -28.50 1.68 -5.55
N ARG A 17 -29.32 1.63 -4.50
CA ARG A 17 -28.92 2.06 -3.16
C ARG A 17 -27.75 1.22 -2.66
N LYS A 18 -27.85 -0.12 -2.75
CA LYS A 18 -26.78 -1.02 -2.30
C LYS A 18 -25.47 -0.81 -3.05
N LEU A 19 -25.55 -0.61 -4.37
CA LEU A 19 -24.38 -0.33 -5.21
C LEU A 19 -23.73 1.00 -4.83
N LYS A 20 -24.53 2.05 -4.64
CA LYS A 20 -24.06 3.36 -4.16
C LYS A 20 -23.36 3.23 -2.80
N ASP A 21 -23.98 2.57 -1.83
CA ASP A 21 -23.43 2.41 -0.48
C ASP A 21 -22.10 1.64 -0.53
N THR A 22 -22.01 0.61 -1.39
CA THR A 22 -20.80 -0.19 -1.56
C THR A 22 -19.67 0.63 -2.21
N LEU A 23 -19.97 1.43 -3.23
CA LEU A 23 -19.01 2.34 -3.86
C LEU A 23 -18.53 3.44 -2.90
N GLN A 24 -19.41 3.96 -2.06
CA GLN A 24 -19.02 4.92 -1.01
C GLN A 24 -18.10 4.27 0.01
N ALA A 25 -18.42 3.06 0.48
CA ALA A 25 -17.54 2.32 1.37
C ALA A 25 -16.16 2.07 0.72
N GLN A 26 -16.12 1.70 -0.56
CA GLN A 26 -14.86 1.52 -1.30
C GLN A 26 -14.04 2.81 -1.34
N ARG A 27 -14.68 3.94 -1.69
CA ARG A 27 -14.06 5.26 -1.73
C ARG A 27 -13.44 5.61 -0.37
N ASP A 28 -14.17 5.40 0.71
CA ASP A 28 -13.73 5.76 2.05
C ASP A 28 -12.55 4.87 2.51
N ARG A 29 -12.51 3.59 2.14
CA ARG A 29 -11.35 2.72 2.39
C ARG A 29 -10.14 3.13 1.58
N LEU A 30 -10.31 3.50 0.30
CA LEU A 30 -9.22 4.00 -0.54
C LEU A 30 -8.67 5.33 0.01
N ALA A 31 -9.51 6.22 0.51
CA ALA A 31 -9.08 7.46 1.15
C ALA A 31 -8.24 7.18 2.41
N ARG A 32 -8.68 6.27 3.28
CA ARG A 32 -7.89 5.82 4.44
C ARG A 32 -6.54 5.23 4.01
N TYR A 33 -6.52 4.50 2.90
CA TYR A 33 -5.29 3.90 2.40
C TYR A 33 -4.31 4.95 1.89
N LEU A 34 -4.80 5.99 1.20
CA LEU A 34 -3.96 7.14 0.84
C LEU A 34 -3.31 7.80 2.06
N THR A 35 -4.08 8.06 3.11
CA THR A 35 -3.55 8.64 4.36
C THR A 35 -2.50 7.73 5.00
N LEU A 36 -2.70 6.41 4.97
CA LEU A 36 -1.71 5.45 5.47
C LEU A 36 -0.42 5.51 4.64
N LEU A 37 -0.53 5.56 3.31
CA LEU A 37 0.63 5.66 2.41
C LEU A 37 1.41 6.97 2.63
N GLU A 38 0.73 8.08 2.89
CA GLU A 38 1.37 9.37 3.24
C GLU A 38 2.16 9.26 4.55
N ARG A 39 1.58 8.62 5.57
CA ARG A 39 2.28 8.38 6.84
C ARG A 39 3.46 7.43 6.66
N GLN A 40 3.32 6.41 5.83
CA GLN A 40 4.40 5.47 5.49
C GLN A 40 5.54 6.19 4.77
N GLU A 41 5.24 7.07 3.81
CA GLU A 41 6.23 7.90 3.12
C GLU A 41 7.07 8.73 4.12
N ALA A 42 6.39 9.41 5.07
CA ALA A 42 7.05 10.18 6.11
C ALA A 42 7.92 9.30 7.04
N THR A 43 7.41 8.12 7.41
CA THR A 43 8.11 7.17 8.28
C THR A 43 9.35 6.58 7.59
N ILE A 44 9.25 6.24 6.30
CA ILE A 44 10.38 5.78 5.47
C ILE A 44 11.47 6.85 5.38
N ARG A 45 11.09 8.12 5.19
CA ARG A 45 12.04 9.23 5.19
C ARG A 45 12.70 9.42 6.56
N GLY A 46 11.92 9.35 7.64
CA GLY A 46 12.41 9.44 9.01
C GLY A 46 13.31 8.26 9.42
N GLY A 47 13.20 7.10 8.78
CA GLY A 47 14.01 5.93 9.08
C GLY A 47 13.55 5.12 10.29
N ASP A 48 12.31 5.33 10.73
CA ASP A 48 11.71 4.56 11.82
C ASP A 48 11.29 3.17 11.31
N VAL A 49 12.18 2.18 11.47
CA VAL A 49 11.96 0.80 11.01
C VAL A 49 10.75 0.17 11.71
N ASP A 50 10.61 0.35 13.02
CA ASP A 50 9.49 -0.19 13.79
C ASP A 50 8.17 0.45 13.34
N GLY A 51 8.19 1.74 13.02
CA GLY A 51 7.07 2.45 12.42
C GLY A 51 6.68 1.88 11.06
N ILE A 52 7.64 1.55 10.20
CA ILE A 52 7.38 0.92 8.88
C ILE A 52 6.69 -0.43 9.07
N VAL A 53 7.15 -1.27 10.01
CA VAL A 53 6.54 -2.58 10.30
C VAL A 53 5.09 -2.42 10.77
N ARG A 54 4.84 -1.54 11.75
CA ARG A 54 3.47 -1.28 12.24
C ARG A 54 2.54 -0.79 11.13
N LEU A 55 3.03 0.10 10.25
CA LEU A 55 2.24 0.59 9.13
C LEU A 55 1.95 -0.49 8.08
N ALA A 56 2.86 -1.44 7.86
CA ALA A 56 2.65 -2.58 6.96
C ALA A 56 1.57 -3.56 7.47
N GLU A 57 1.47 -3.75 8.79
CA GLU A 57 0.39 -4.54 9.39
C GLU A 57 -0.97 -3.88 9.17
N LEU A 58 -1.06 -2.56 9.40
CA LEU A 58 -2.26 -1.77 9.14
C LEU A 58 -2.63 -1.78 7.65
N GLU A 59 -1.63 -1.68 6.76
CA GLU A 59 -1.80 -1.78 5.31
C GLU A 59 -2.43 -3.12 4.92
N THR A 60 -1.93 -4.22 5.50
CA THR A 60 -2.47 -5.56 5.26
C THR A 60 -3.94 -5.68 5.67
N GLY A 61 -4.31 -5.13 6.83
CA GLY A 61 -5.70 -5.10 7.28
C GLY A 61 -6.60 -4.33 6.31
N LEU A 62 -6.18 -3.15 5.90
CA LEU A 62 -6.94 -2.30 5.00
C LEU A 62 -7.08 -2.90 3.59
N LEU A 63 -6.05 -3.56 3.07
CA LEU A 63 -6.12 -4.28 1.79
C LEU A 63 -7.14 -5.42 1.83
N ARG A 64 -7.26 -6.14 2.96
CA ARG A 64 -8.30 -7.16 3.14
C ARG A 64 -9.70 -6.56 3.11
N GLU A 65 -9.92 -5.43 3.78
CA GLU A 65 -11.20 -4.71 3.76
C GLU A 65 -11.57 -4.25 2.34
N ILE A 66 -10.63 -3.64 1.63
CA ILE A 66 -10.82 -3.22 0.23
C ILE A 66 -11.15 -4.42 -0.65
N GLY A 67 -10.43 -5.53 -0.48
CA GLY A 67 -10.67 -6.78 -1.21
C GLY A 67 -12.05 -7.37 -0.92
N ALA A 68 -12.53 -7.32 0.32
CA ALA A 68 -13.87 -7.77 0.69
C ALA A 68 -14.96 -6.93 0.00
N ILE A 69 -14.77 -5.61 -0.08
CA ILE A 69 -15.70 -4.71 -0.79
C ILE A 69 -15.73 -5.04 -2.29
N GLN A 70 -14.56 -5.22 -2.92
CA GLN A 70 -14.46 -5.58 -4.35
C GLN A 70 -15.21 -6.87 -4.69
N LYS A 71 -15.15 -7.88 -3.80
CA LYS A 71 -15.87 -9.15 -3.98
C LYS A 71 -17.38 -9.00 -4.00
N VAL A 72 -17.92 -7.99 -3.31
CA VAL A 72 -19.36 -7.69 -3.30
C VAL A 72 -19.73 -6.77 -4.47
N LEU A 73 -18.84 -5.82 -4.79
CA LEU A 73 -19.08 -4.84 -5.85
C LEU A 73 -19.19 -5.48 -7.22
N GLY A 74 -18.30 -6.43 -7.57
CA GLY A 74 -18.31 -7.09 -8.88
C GLY A 74 -19.65 -7.75 -9.23
N PRO A 75 -20.21 -8.61 -8.38
CA PRO A 75 -21.54 -9.19 -8.59
C PRO A 75 -22.67 -8.14 -8.65
N LEU A 76 -22.60 -7.07 -7.85
CA LEU A 76 -23.60 -6.00 -7.89
C LEU A 76 -23.54 -5.20 -9.20
N GLU A 77 -22.35 -4.94 -9.74
CA GLU A 77 -22.17 -4.27 -11.03
C GLU A 77 -22.67 -5.13 -12.20
N GLN A 78 -22.44 -6.45 -12.16
CA GLN A 78 -22.98 -7.39 -13.15
C GLN A 78 -24.50 -7.38 -13.14
N LEU A 79 -25.10 -7.52 -11.95
CA LEU A 79 -26.54 -7.48 -11.78
C LEU A 79 -27.13 -6.14 -12.22
N TYR A 80 -26.45 -5.03 -11.94
CA TYR A 80 -26.85 -3.71 -12.40
C TYR A 80 -26.84 -3.58 -13.92
N ALA A 81 -25.80 -4.09 -14.59
CA ALA A 81 -25.70 -4.08 -16.06
C ALA A 81 -26.82 -4.91 -16.72
N GLU A 82 -27.21 -6.03 -16.12
CA GLU A 82 -28.32 -6.87 -16.61
C GLU A 82 -29.69 -6.15 -16.54
N PHE A 83 -29.93 -5.36 -15.49
CA PHE A 83 -31.20 -4.64 -15.32
C PHE A 83 -31.27 -3.30 -16.07
N TYR A 84 -30.12 -2.77 -16.49
CA TYR A 84 -29.99 -1.44 -17.13
C TYR A 84 -29.06 -1.47 -18.34
N PRO A 85 -29.46 -2.18 -19.43
CA PRO A 85 -28.64 -2.28 -20.64
C PRO A 85 -28.44 -0.92 -21.34
N ASP A 86 -29.40 0.01 -21.19
CA ASP A 86 -29.37 1.34 -21.82
C ASP A 86 -28.57 2.39 -21.01
N GLY A 87 -27.95 1.99 -19.88
CA GLY A 87 -26.93 2.81 -19.22
C GLY A 87 -27.44 4.06 -18.50
N GLU A 88 -28.59 3.99 -17.82
CA GLU A 88 -29.23 5.14 -17.16
C GLU A 88 -28.44 5.67 -15.92
N PHE A 89 -27.37 6.41 -16.20
CA PHE A 89 -26.91 7.71 -15.70
C PHE A 89 -26.76 8.09 -14.21
N GLN A 90 -27.03 7.26 -13.19
CA GLN A 90 -26.90 7.76 -11.79
C GLN A 90 -25.58 7.44 -11.06
N ILE A 91 -24.75 6.55 -11.59
CA ILE A 91 -23.52 6.04 -10.94
C ILE A 91 -22.17 6.54 -11.56
N PRO A 92 -22.10 7.12 -12.78
CA PRO A 92 -20.80 7.45 -13.40
C PRO A 92 -19.86 8.35 -12.57
N PRO A 93 -20.33 9.41 -11.89
CA PRO A 93 -19.43 10.31 -11.16
C PRO A 93 -18.72 9.61 -10.00
N LEU A 94 -19.45 8.78 -9.24
CA LEU A 94 -18.89 8.07 -8.09
C LEU A 94 -17.88 7.00 -8.53
N ARG A 95 -18.17 6.28 -9.62
CA ARG A 95 -17.21 5.33 -10.21
C ARG A 95 -15.94 6.01 -10.68
N LYS A 96 -16.08 7.17 -11.35
CA LYS A 96 -14.92 7.95 -11.81
C LYS A 96 -14.04 8.37 -10.62
N ALA A 97 -14.64 8.92 -9.56
CA ALA A 97 -13.92 9.32 -8.35
C ALA A 97 -13.21 8.13 -7.67
N VAL A 98 -13.87 6.97 -7.58
CA VAL A 98 -13.26 5.73 -7.05
C VAL A 98 -12.07 5.30 -7.90
N SER A 99 -12.19 5.32 -9.22
CA SER A 99 -11.09 4.98 -10.15
C SER A 99 -9.91 5.94 -10.03
N GLU A 100 -10.16 7.24 -9.89
CA GLU A 100 -9.12 8.25 -9.67
C GLU A 100 -8.38 8.05 -8.33
N LEU A 101 -9.12 7.73 -7.26
CA LEU A 101 -8.53 7.39 -5.96
C LEU A 101 -7.69 6.11 -6.05
N HIS A 102 -8.20 5.07 -6.71
CA HIS A 102 -7.47 3.83 -6.94
C HIS A 102 -6.15 4.10 -7.67
N ASN A 103 -6.16 4.87 -8.75
CA ASN A 103 -4.95 5.23 -9.49
C ASN A 103 -3.96 6.02 -8.63
N SER A 104 -4.47 6.89 -7.75
CA SER A 104 -3.63 7.64 -6.81
C SER A 104 -3.00 6.74 -5.75
N VAL A 105 -3.72 5.76 -5.23
CA VAL A 105 -3.20 4.73 -4.32
C VAL A 105 -2.07 3.94 -4.99
N VAL A 106 -2.30 3.44 -6.21
CA VAL A 106 -1.29 2.66 -6.95
C VAL A 106 -0.03 3.49 -7.19
N ARG A 107 -0.18 4.76 -7.59
CA ARG A 107 0.94 5.68 -7.81
C ARG A 107 1.75 5.92 -6.53
N ARG A 108 1.07 6.24 -5.41
CA ARG A 108 1.75 6.47 -4.12
C ARG A 108 2.42 5.21 -3.58
N ASN A 109 1.74 4.06 -3.65
CA ASN A 109 2.32 2.79 -3.21
C ASN A 109 3.59 2.44 -4.01
N ARG A 110 3.59 2.65 -5.33
CA ARG A 110 4.79 2.50 -6.15
C ARG A 110 5.91 3.41 -5.66
N GLY A 111 5.62 4.70 -5.43
CA GLY A 111 6.59 5.65 -4.87
C GLY A 111 7.17 5.21 -3.52
N ASN A 112 6.35 4.71 -2.61
CA ASN A 112 6.82 4.18 -1.32
C ASN A 112 7.73 2.96 -1.47
N ARG A 113 7.42 2.06 -2.41
CA ARG A 113 8.27 0.88 -2.71
C ARG A 113 9.63 1.30 -3.27
N ASP A 114 9.65 2.32 -4.13
CA ASP A 114 10.89 2.84 -4.69
C ASP A 114 11.75 3.54 -3.61
N LEU A 115 11.11 4.29 -2.69
CA LEU A 115 11.80 4.88 -1.53
C LEU A 115 12.41 3.82 -0.62
N LEU A 116 11.68 2.75 -0.32
CA LEU A 116 12.19 1.62 0.47
C LEU A 116 13.39 0.95 -0.20
N ARG A 117 13.32 0.72 -1.52
CA ARG A 117 14.44 0.17 -2.30
C ARG A 117 15.67 1.06 -2.24
N ALA A 118 15.52 2.35 -2.52
CA ALA A 118 16.63 3.30 -2.45
C ALA A 118 17.27 3.33 -1.07
N ARG A 119 16.48 3.19 0.01
CA ARG A 119 17.01 3.13 1.37
C ARG A 119 17.73 1.82 1.66
N LEU A 120 17.21 0.68 1.22
CA LEU A 120 17.89 -0.61 1.33
C LEU A 120 19.24 -0.61 0.61
N ASP A 121 19.32 -0.02 -0.58
CA ASP A 121 20.56 0.07 -1.35
C ASP A 121 21.61 0.92 -0.64
N ARG A 122 21.20 2.02 0.02
CA ARG A 122 22.11 2.82 0.87
C ARG A 122 22.63 2.03 2.06
N VAL A 123 21.75 1.37 2.81
CA VAL A 123 22.14 0.55 3.97
C VAL A 123 23.09 -0.57 3.56
N ARG A 124 22.86 -1.20 2.40
CA ARG A 124 23.79 -2.18 1.83
C ARG A 124 25.15 -1.57 1.50
N GLY A 125 25.18 -0.40 0.88
CA GLY A 125 26.42 0.33 0.60
C GLY A 125 27.19 0.68 1.88
N GLU A 126 26.49 1.19 2.90
CA GLU A 126 27.07 1.48 4.23
C GLU A 126 27.66 0.21 4.86
N LEU A 127 26.95 -0.93 4.79
CA LEU A 127 27.45 -2.21 5.29
C LEU A 127 28.72 -2.67 4.57
N GLU A 128 28.75 -2.58 3.25
CA GLU A 128 29.94 -2.96 2.46
C GLU A 128 31.13 -2.05 2.80
N THR A 129 30.92 -0.74 2.92
CA THR A 129 31.98 0.19 3.35
C THR A 129 32.46 -0.14 4.76
N ALA A 130 31.57 -0.36 5.73
CA ALA A 130 31.95 -0.72 7.10
C ALA A 130 32.75 -2.03 7.15
N ARG A 131 32.37 -3.02 6.32
CA ARG A 131 33.10 -4.29 6.19
C ARG A 131 34.50 -4.10 5.60
N SER A 132 34.67 -3.21 4.61
CA SER A 132 35.99 -2.90 4.04
C SER A 132 36.94 -2.22 5.04
N HIS A 133 36.42 -1.39 5.97
CA HIS A 133 37.22 -0.76 7.02
C HIS A 133 37.54 -1.70 8.19
N SER A 134 36.89 -2.87 8.26
CA SER A 134 37.08 -3.90 9.29
C SER A 134 38.06 -5.02 8.87
N GLY A 135 38.70 -4.93 7.70
CA GLY A 135 39.78 -5.85 7.32
C GLY A 135 40.98 -5.74 8.28
N PRO A 136 41.80 -6.80 8.45
CA PRO A 136 42.81 -6.85 9.50
C PRO A 136 44.01 -5.95 9.15
N ARG A 137 43.89 -4.65 9.44
CA ARG A 137 45.07 -3.81 9.69
C ARG A 137 45.51 -4.06 11.11
N SER A 138 46.22 -5.16 11.32
CA SER A 138 47.03 -5.30 12.52
C SER A 138 48.15 -4.27 12.45
N LEU A 139 48.01 -3.18 13.22
CA LEU A 139 49.06 -2.19 13.43
C LEU A 139 50.27 -2.78 14.19
N TYR A 140 50.17 -4.04 14.63
CA TYR A 140 51.17 -4.78 15.40
C TYR A 140 51.79 -5.94 14.62
N ALA A 141 51.43 -6.15 13.34
CA ALA A 141 51.94 -7.28 12.56
C ALA A 141 53.39 -7.11 12.09
N ASP A 142 53.96 -5.91 12.20
CA ASP A 142 55.29 -5.57 11.66
C ASP A 142 56.26 -5.07 12.75
N SER A 143 56.06 -5.49 14.00
CA SER A 143 57.08 -5.31 15.03
C SER A 143 57.90 -6.59 15.12
N GLU A 144 58.93 -6.71 14.29
CA GLU A 144 60.00 -7.67 14.56
C GLU A 144 60.57 -7.41 15.96
N PRO A 145 60.66 -8.42 16.85
CA PRO A 145 61.22 -8.25 18.17
C PRO A 145 62.74 -8.02 18.05
N SER A 146 63.17 -6.76 18.09
CA SER A 146 64.58 -6.42 18.32
C SER A 146 64.89 -6.59 19.80
N ILE A 147 65.71 -7.58 20.13
CA ILE A 147 66.27 -7.76 21.47
C ILE A 147 67.18 -6.56 21.75
N ILE A 148 66.76 -5.69 22.66
CA ILE A 148 67.62 -4.65 23.22
C ILE A 148 68.31 -5.28 24.43
N ASP A 149 69.61 -5.57 24.28
CA ASP A 149 70.45 -6.04 25.37
C ASP A 149 70.79 -4.85 26.27
N ILE A 150 70.17 -4.80 27.45
CA ILE A 150 70.46 -3.81 28.50
C ILE A 150 71.45 -4.41 29.51
N SER A 151 72.67 -4.64 29.03
CA SER A 151 73.81 -4.99 29.87
C SER A 151 74.71 -3.76 30.01
N THR A 152 74.69 -3.15 31.20
CA THR A 152 75.56 -2.06 31.69
C THR A 152 77.04 -2.39 31.63
#